data_AF-A0A7K2ZUW9-F1
#
_entry.id   AF-A0A7K2ZUW9-F1
#
_cell.length_a   1.000
_cell.length_b   1.000
_cell.length_c   1.000
_cell.angle_alpha   90.00
_cell.angle_beta   90.00
_cell.angle_gamma   90.00
#
_symmetry.space_group_name_H-M   'P 1'
#
loop_
_entity.id
_entity.type
_entity.pdbx_description
1 polymer ?
#
loop_
_entity_poly.entity_id
_entity_poly.type
_entity_poly.pdbx_seq_one_letter_code
_entity_poly.pdbx_strand_id
1 'polypeptide(L)'
;MRAVTTLATERAGERDGRRVAHAFATSLHQLMAYKDEYEVARLHLDPAEQARIRAEFGPDATVSVLLHPPVLRALGMDRKLRLSRTAGPAFRALRAARRPRGTPFDPFARTETRRTKRALVAEYERLMREALDRLTPDNADAVVALAALPGTVRGDEHIKMARVEEYRAQARRARDALAR
;
A
#
# COMPACT_ATOMS: atom_id res chain seq x y z
N MET A 1 -15.09 -6.48 -5.32
CA MET A 1 -15.98 -5.53 -4.62
C MET A 1 -17.45 -5.91 -4.74
N ARG A 2 -18.05 -5.97 -5.95
CA ARG A 2 -19.48 -6.37 -6.11
C ARG A 2 -19.84 -7.69 -5.44
N ALA A 3 -19.03 -8.74 -5.62
CA ALA A 3 -19.24 -10.03 -4.97
C ALA A 3 -19.24 -9.98 -3.43
N VAL A 4 -18.39 -9.12 -2.83
CA VAL A 4 -18.34 -8.95 -1.35
C VAL A 4 -19.60 -8.25 -0.86
N THR A 5 -20.04 -7.20 -1.57
CA THR A 5 -21.27 -6.47 -1.23
C THR A 5 -22.51 -7.34 -1.33
N THR A 6 -22.62 -8.16 -2.38
CA THR A 6 -23.73 -9.10 -2.57
C THR A 6 -23.75 -10.12 -1.44
N LEU A 7 -22.63 -10.83 -1.22
CA LEU A 7 -22.54 -11.87 -0.19
C LEU A 7 -22.77 -11.33 1.23
N ALA A 8 -22.23 -10.16 1.54
CA ALA A 8 -22.40 -9.56 2.85
C ALA A 8 -23.86 -9.08 3.09
N THR A 9 -24.51 -8.56 2.05
CA THR A 9 -25.93 -8.19 2.09
C THR A 9 -26.83 -9.40 2.27
N GLU A 10 -26.55 -10.50 1.55
CA GLU A 10 -27.30 -11.75 1.68
C GLU A 10 -27.22 -12.35 3.09
N ARG A 11 -26.05 -12.25 3.73
CA ARG A 11 -25.81 -12.87 5.05
C ARG A 11 -26.17 -12.02 6.27
N ALA A 12 -26.01 -10.70 6.20
CA ALA A 12 -26.21 -9.81 7.35
C ALA A 12 -27.26 -8.71 7.10
N GLY A 13 -27.91 -8.70 5.94
CA GLY A 13 -28.84 -7.65 5.55
C GLY A 13 -28.15 -6.41 4.98
N GLU A 14 -28.94 -5.50 4.41
CA GLU A 14 -28.43 -4.39 3.59
C GLU A 14 -27.60 -3.37 4.37
N ARG A 15 -27.96 -3.12 5.64
CA ARG A 15 -27.23 -2.15 6.48
C ARG A 15 -25.82 -2.66 6.79
N ASP A 16 -25.72 -3.87 7.30
CA ASP A 16 -24.45 -4.44 7.75
C ASP A 16 -23.60 -4.95 6.59
N GLY A 17 -24.23 -5.48 5.54
CA GLY A 17 -23.55 -5.82 4.29
C GLY A 17 -22.82 -4.63 3.66
N ARG A 18 -23.44 -3.44 3.68
CA ARG A 18 -22.78 -2.20 3.22
C ARG A 18 -21.62 -1.79 4.11
N ARG A 19 -21.74 -1.90 5.43
CA ARG A 19 -20.65 -1.56 6.38
C ARG A 19 -19.44 -2.45 6.16
N VAL A 20 -19.65 -3.77 6.03
CA VAL A 20 -18.58 -4.74 5.74
C VAL A 20 -17.93 -4.44 4.40
N ALA A 21 -18.72 -4.22 3.35
CA ALA A 21 -18.20 -3.92 2.02
C ALA A 21 -17.40 -2.61 1.97
N HIS A 22 -17.85 -1.59 2.69
CA HIS A 22 -17.15 -0.31 2.79
C HIS A 22 -15.80 -0.48 3.51
N ALA A 23 -15.80 -1.09 4.70
CA ALA A 23 -14.56 -1.34 5.45
C ALA A 23 -13.57 -2.19 4.63
N PHE A 24 -14.07 -3.21 3.93
CA PHE A 24 -13.27 -4.02 3.01
C PHE A 24 -12.60 -3.18 1.92
N ALA A 25 -13.38 -2.35 1.23
CA ALA A 25 -12.91 -1.55 0.12
C ALA A 25 -11.90 -0.47 0.58
N THR A 26 -12.18 0.20 1.69
CA THR A 26 -11.26 1.19 2.26
C THR A 26 -9.92 0.57 2.61
N SER A 27 -9.91 -0.54 3.34
CA SER A 27 -8.67 -1.22 3.74
C SER A 27 -7.92 -1.82 2.55
N LEU A 28 -8.62 -2.44 1.60
CA LEU A 28 -8.00 -2.96 0.37
C LEU A 28 -7.35 -1.83 -0.44
N HIS A 29 -8.06 -0.71 -0.61
CA HIS A 29 -7.50 0.46 -1.29
C HIS A 29 -6.23 0.95 -0.57
N GLN A 30 -6.24 1.04 0.75
CA GLN A 30 -5.06 1.44 1.53
C GLN A 30 -3.88 0.48 1.38
N LEU A 31 -4.12 -0.83 1.37
CA LEU A 31 -3.08 -1.85 1.15
C LEU A 31 -2.50 -1.79 -0.26
N MET A 32 -3.33 -1.42 -1.25
CA MET A 32 -2.94 -1.30 -2.65
C MET A 32 -2.31 0.06 -3.02
N ALA A 33 -2.66 1.12 -2.30
CA ALA A 33 -2.22 2.50 -2.51
C ALA A 33 -0.78 2.74 -2.03
N TYR A 34 0.16 1.96 -2.57
CA TYR A 34 1.57 2.14 -2.32
C TYR A 34 2.13 3.30 -3.16
N LYS A 35 3.06 4.06 -2.56
CA LYS A 35 3.93 5.00 -3.27
C LYS A 35 4.84 4.23 -4.22
N ASP A 36 4.37 4.07 -5.44
CA ASP A 36 5.15 3.54 -6.54
C ASP A 36 6.35 4.47 -6.80
N GLU A 37 7.58 3.96 -6.65
CA GLU A 37 8.81 4.74 -6.81
C GLU A 37 8.90 5.34 -8.22
N TYR A 38 8.31 4.64 -9.20
CA TYR A 38 8.14 5.10 -10.57
C TYR A 38 7.17 6.30 -10.66
N GLU A 39 6.16 6.38 -9.80
CA GLU A 39 5.21 7.50 -9.74
C GLU A 39 5.85 8.72 -9.05
N VAL A 40 6.69 8.50 -8.03
CA VAL A 40 7.53 9.56 -7.45
C VAL A 40 8.44 10.15 -8.53
N ALA A 41 9.07 9.32 -9.35
CA ALA A 41 9.90 9.78 -10.46
C ALA A 41 9.09 10.56 -11.51
N ARG A 42 7.85 10.12 -11.83
CA ARG A 42 6.96 10.84 -12.75
C ARG A 42 6.59 12.22 -12.20
N LEU A 43 6.19 12.31 -10.94
CA LEU A 43 5.79 13.56 -10.29
C LEU A 43 6.95 14.56 -10.22
N HIS A 44 8.17 14.11 -9.94
CA HIS A 44 9.36 14.98 -9.96
C HIS A 44 9.75 15.45 -11.37
N LEU A 45 9.30 14.73 -12.41
CA LEU A 45 9.47 15.11 -13.81
C LEU A 45 8.26 15.88 -14.37
N ASP A 46 7.23 16.13 -13.56
CA ASP A 46 6.00 16.78 -14.02
C ASP A 46 6.29 18.27 -14.32
N PRO A 47 5.99 18.77 -15.53
CA PRO A 47 6.16 20.17 -15.88
C PRO A 47 5.41 21.12 -14.95
N ALA A 48 4.26 20.70 -14.41
CA ALA A 48 3.49 21.49 -13.45
C ALA A 48 4.25 21.69 -12.14
N GLU A 49 4.91 20.63 -11.64
CA GLU A 49 5.72 20.69 -10.43
C GLU A 49 6.98 21.55 -10.65
N GLN A 50 7.61 21.44 -11.82
CA GLN A 50 8.75 22.27 -12.20
C GLN A 50 8.39 23.75 -12.32
N ALA A 51 7.18 24.06 -12.79
CA ALA A 51 6.65 25.42 -12.85
C ALA A 51 6.34 25.95 -11.44
N ARG A 52 5.74 25.13 -10.57
CA ARG A 52 5.48 25.47 -9.16
C ARG A 52 6.76 25.83 -8.41
N ILE A 53 7.79 24.99 -8.50
CA ILE A 53 9.08 25.24 -7.84
C ILE A 53 9.71 26.55 -8.34
N ARG A 54 9.66 26.82 -9.65
CA ARG A 54 10.18 28.08 -10.22
C ARG A 54 9.39 29.31 -9.78
N ALA A 55 8.06 29.18 -9.65
CA ALA A 55 7.21 30.26 -9.16
C ALA A 55 7.46 30.56 -7.68
N GLU A 56 7.70 29.54 -6.85
CA GLU A 56 7.86 29.66 -5.41
C GLU A 56 9.29 30.07 -5.00
N PHE A 57 10.32 29.56 -5.69
CA PHE A 57 11.73 29.73 -5.30
C PHE A 57 12.57 30.55 -6.30
N GLY A 58 11.98 30.98 -7.42
CA GLY A 58 12.65 31.77 -8.46
C GLY A 58 13.31 30.92 -9.56
N PRO A 59 13.71 31.54 -10.69
CA PRO A 59 14.24 30.85 -11.86
C PRO A 59 15.61 30.19 -11.64
N ASP A 60 16.40 30.67 -10.67
CA ASP A 60 17.75 30.17 -10.37
C ASP A 60 17.77 29.10 -9.24
N ALA A 61 16.59 28.66 -8.79
CA ALA A 61 16.47 27.71 -7.70
C ALA A 61 17.14 26.35 -8.05
N THR A 62 18.05 25.91 -7.18
CA THR A 62 18.70 24.59 -7.32
C THR A 62 17.91 23.53 -6.57
N VAL A 63 17.25 22.64 -7.31
CA VAL A 63 16.53 21.50 -6.72
C VAL A 63 17.52 20.38 -6.35
N SER A 64 17.45 19.90 -5.11
CA SER A 64 18.16 18.72 -4.65
C SER A 64 17.18 17.68 -4.14
N VAL A 65 17.26 16.48 -4.70
CA VAL A 65 16.42 15.33 -4.37
C VAL A 65 17.17 14.44 -3.39
N LEU A 66 16.54 14.13 -2.27
CA LEU A 66 17.08 13.23 -1.26
C LEU A 66 16.43 11.85 -1.41
N LEU A 67 17.14 10.92 -2.03
CA LEU A 67 16.71 9.54 -2.14
C LEU A 67 16.94 8.80 -0.84
N HIS A 68 15.87 8.19 -0.32
CA HIS A 68 15.92 7.44 0.92
C HIS A 68 16.57 6.06 0.72
N PRO A 69 17.28 5.56 1.76
CA PRO A 69 17.97 4.28 1.70
C PRO A 69 17.14 3.07 1.23
N PRO A 70 15.84 2.90 1.50
CA PRO A 70 15.10 1.71 1.05
C PRO A 70 15.08 1.52 -0.48
N VAL A 71 14.92 2.61 -1.24
CA VAL A 71 14.98 2.58 -2.71
C VAL A 71 16.40 2.30 -3.18
N LEU A 72 17.39 2.84 -2.46
CA LEU A 72 18.81 2.70 -2.78
C LEU A 72 19.34 1.30 -2.43
N ARG A 73 18.88 0.70 -1.33
CA ARG A 73 19.20 -0.67 -0.89
C ARG A 73 18.70 -1.68 -1.90
N ALA A 74 17.55 -1.45 -2.52
CA ALA A 74 17.06 -2.26 -3.64
C ALA A 74 18.01 -2.22 -4.87
N LEU A 75 18.85 -1.18 -4.96
CA LEU A 75 19.89 -0.99 -5.98
C LEU A 75 21.31 -1.28 -5.42
N GLY A 76 21.42 -1.91 -4.24
CA GLY A 76 22.70 -2.26 -3.61
C GLY A 76 23.43 -1.12 -2.91
N MET A 77 22.73 -0.04 -2.54
CA MET A 77 23.32 1.15 -1.91
C MET A 77 22.74 1.41 -0.52
N ASP A 78 23.60 1.46 0.50
CA ASP A 78 23.16 1.59 1.90
C ASP A 78 23.09 3.04 2.43
N ARG A 79 23.59 4.01 1.68
CA ARG A 79 23.66 5.42 2.10
C ARG A 79 22.60 6.28 1.42
N LYS A 80 22.09 7.28 2.13
CA LYS A 80 21.21 8.32 1.58
C LYS A 80 21.94 9.05 0.43
N LEU A 81 21.28 9.19 -0.72
CA LEU A 81 21.85 9.88 -1.88
C LEU A 81 21.18 11.24 -2.07
N ARG A 82 22.00 12.28 -2.21
CA ARG A 82 21.57 13.60 -2.66
C ARG A 82 21.87 13.72 -4.14
N LEU A 83 20.83 13.84 -4.96
CA LEU A 83 20.95 14.08 -6.39
C LEU A 83 20.54 15.54 -6.67
N SER A 84 21.43 16.32 -7.25
CA SER A 84 21.11 17.68 -7.73
C SER A 84 21.05 17.66 -9.26
N ARG A 85 22.13 18.03 -9.96
CA ARG A 85 22.21 18.05 -11.43
C ARG A 85 21.89 16.70 -12.10
N THR A 86 22.15 15.58 -11.41
CA THR A 86 21.91 14.22 -11.91
C THR A 86 20.50 13.69 -11.61
N ALA A 87 19.66 14.41 -10.86
CA ALA A 87 18.32 13.97 -10.48
C ALA A 87 17.39 13.81 -11.70
N GLY A 88 17.40 14.78 -12.62
CA GLY A 88 16.58 14.73 -13.84
C GLY A 88 16.87 13.52 -14.72
N PRO A 89 18.13 13.28 -15.14
CA PRO A 89 18.52 12.08 -15.88
C PRO A 89 18.19 10.78 -15.14
N ALA A 90 18.46 10.71 -13.82
CA ALA A 90 18.17 9.52 -13.02
C ALA A 90 16.67 9.20 -12.96
N PHE A 91 15.81 10.21 -12.78
CA PHE A 91 14.36 10.01 -12.80
C PHE A 91 13.84 9.64 -14.19
N ARG A 92 14.43 10.16 -15.27
CA ARG A 92 14.06 9.73 -16.64
C ARG A 92 14.43 8.28 -16.89
N ALA A 93 15.60 7.85 -16.43
CA ALA A 93 16.02 6.46 -16.49
C ALA A 93 15.08 5.55 -15.66
N LEU A 94 14.74 5.94 -14.44
CA LEU A 94 13.75 5.24 -13.60
C LEU A 94 12.37 5.16 -14.29
N ARG A 95 11.88 6.26 -14.87
CA ARG A 95 10.62 6.29 -15.63
C ARG A 95 10.67 5.34 -16.83
N ALA A 96 11.77 5.28 -17.57
CA ALA A 96 11.95 4.37 -18.71
C ALA A 96 12.07 2.91 -18.25
N ALA A 97 12.71 2.68 -17.10
CA ALA A 97 12.78 1.38 -16.41
C ALA A 97 11.44 0.94 -15.79
N ARG A 98 10.34 1.68 -15.98
CA ARG A 98 8.99 1.22 -15.63
C ARG A 98 8.51 0.05 -16.49
N ARG A 99 9.13 -0.22 -17.65
CA ARG A 99 8.75 -1.32 -18.56
C ARG A 99 8.83 -2.71 -17.92
N PRO A 100 9.90 -3.09 -17.19
CA PRO A 100 9.94 -4.37 -16.47
C PRO A 100 9.00 -4.43 -15.26
N ARG A 101 8.23 -3.39 -14.92
CA ARG A 101 7.33 -3.42 -13.76
C ARG A 101 6.37 -4.61 -13.82
N GLY A 102 6.37 -5.42 -12.76
CA GLY A 102 5.56 -6.64 -12.70
C GLY A 102 6.23 -7.87 -13.33
N THR A 103 7.40 -7.72 -13.96
CA THR A 103 8.20 -8.83 -14.49
C THR A 103 9.28 -9.28 -13.51
N PRO A 104 9.87 -10.47 -13.68
CA PRO A 104 10.98 -10.96 -12.85
C PRO A 104 12.23 -10.06 -12.86
N PHE A 105 12.36 -9.16 -13.84
CA PHE A 105 13.50 -8.26 -14.01
C PHE A 105 13.33 -6.89 -13.33
N ASP A 106 12.24 -6.67 -12.61
CA ASP A 106 12.03 -5.43 -11.84
C ASP A 106 12.90 -5.46 -10.56
N PRO A 107 13.92 -4.57 -10.45
CA PRO A 107 14.83 -4.57 -9.30
C PRO A 107 14.10 -4.28 -7.98
N PHE A 108 12.96 -3.59 -8.04
CA PHE A 108 12.14 -3.30 -6.85
C PHE A 108 11.14 -4.42 -6.54
N ALA A 109 10.87 -5.32 -7.48
CA ALA A 109 9.89 -6.40 -7.30
C ALA A 109 10.37 -7.52 -6.35
N ARG A 110 11.69 -7.71 -6.20
CA ARG A 110 12.28 -8.78 -5.38
C ARG A 110 12.65 -8.36 -3.96
N THR A 111 12.47 -7.08 -3.61
CA THR A 111 12.73 -6.60 -2.25
C THR A 111 11.82 -7.31 -1.25
N GLU A 112 12.34 -7.63 -0.06
CA GLU A 112 11.59 -8.25 1.03
C GLU A 112 10.32 -7.46 1.38
N THR A 113 10.43 -6.12 1.34
CA THR A 113 9.30 -5.20 1.53
C THR A 113 8.21 -5.37 0.47
N ARG A 114 8.57 -5.53 -0.82
CA ARG A 114 7.59 -5.71 -1.90
C ARG A 114 6.92 -7.09 -1.83
N ARG A 115 7.68 -8.14 -1.49
CA ARG A 115 7.14 -9.49 -1.25
C ARG A 115 6.15 -9.48 -0.09
N THR A 116 6.53 -8.91 1.04
CA THR A 116 5.68 -8.82 2.23
C THR A 116 4.40 -8.03 1.96
N LYS A 117 4.47 -6.91 1.23
CA LYS A 117 3.27 -6.14 0.86
C LYS A 117 2.32 -6.89 -0.06
N ARG A 118 2.84 -7.61 -1.06
CA ARG A 118 1.99 -8.45 -1.92
C ARG A 118 1.35 -9.59 -1.12
N ALA A 119 2.13 -10.23 -0.23
CA ALA A 119 1.61 -11.25 0.66
C ALA A 119 0.49 -10.72 1.56
N LEU A 120 0.64 -9.51 2.11
CA LEU A 120 -0.38 -8.87 2.95
C LEU A 120 -1.71 -8.65 2.23
N VAL A 121 -1.69 -8.24 0.95
CA VAL A 121 -2.94 -8.11 0.16
C VAL A 121 -3.62 -9.47 0.02
N ALA A 122 -2.88 -10.52 -0.36
CA ALA A 122 -3.43 -11.86 -0.51
C ALA A 122 -3.91 -12.47 0.82
N GLU A 123 -3.17 -12.22 1.92
CA GLU A 123 -3.55 -12.60 3.28
C GLU A 123 -4.86 -11.92 3.70
N TYR A 124 -5.01 -10.62 3.42
CA TYR A 124 -6.21 -9.86 3.72
C TYR A 124 -7.42 -10.36 2.93
N GLU A 125 -7.27 -10.59 1.63
CA GLU A 125 -8.35 -11.12 0.79
C GLU A 125 -8.82 -12.50 1.27
N ARG A 126 -7.88 -13.38 1.66
CA ARG A 126 -8.21 -14.69 2.23
C ARG A 126 -8.92 -14.56 3.57
N LEU A 127 -8.39 -13.73 4.47
CA LEU A 127 -8.99 -13.46 5.78
C LEU A 127 -10.44 -12.98 5.64
N MET A 128 -10.68 -12.06 4.71
CA MET A 128 -12.01 -11.51 4.49
C MET A 128 -12.96 -12.52 3.86
N ARG A 129 -12.47 -13.43 3.01
CA ARG A 129 -13.28 -14.55 2.51
C ARG A 129 -13.70 -15.47 3.64
N GLU A 130 -12.76 -15.90 4.50
CA GLU A 130 -13.04 -16.73 5.67
C GLU A 130 -14.02 -16.06 6.65
N ALA A 131 -13.90 -14.75 6.85
CA ALA A 131 -14.80 -13.98 7.71
C ALA A 131 -16.21 -13.84 7.11
N LEU A 132 -16.30 -13.58 5.80
CA LEU A 132 -17.59 -13.50 5.10
C LEU A 132 -18.32 -14.85 5.12
N ASP A 133 -17.59 -15.97 5.06
CA ASP A 133 -18.14 -17.33 5.17
C ASP A 133 -18.81 -17.63 6.51
N ARG A 134 -18.45 -16.89 7.55
CA ARG A 134 -19.01 -16.99 8.90
C ARG A 134 -19.86 -15.79 9.28
N LEU A 135 -20.08 -14.85 8.35
CA LEU A 135 -20.85 -13.64 8.62
C LEU A 135 -22.30 -13.98 8.93
N THR A 136 -22.79 -13.45 10.03
CA THR A 136 -24.19 -13.46 10.46
C THR A 136 -24.58 -12.03 10.86
N PRO A 137 -25.88 -11.72 11.00
CA PRO A 137 -26.30 -10.43 11.53
C PRO A 137 -25.70 -10.14 12.93
N ASP A 138 -25.57 -11.17 13.77
CA ASP A 138 -25.10 -11.03 15.15
C ASP A 138 -23.59 -10.73 15.27
N ASN A 139 -22.79 -11.11 14.27
CA ASN A 139 -21.34 -10.92 14.29
C ASN A 139 -20.84 -9.88 13.27
N ALA A 140 -21.76 -9.16 12.62
CA ALA A 140 -21.42 -8.17 11.61
C ALA A 140 -20.45 -7.09 12.12
N ASP A 141 -20.63 -6.62 13.36
CA ASP A 141 -19.72 -5.64 13.98
C ASP A 141 -18.29 -6.16 14.12
N ALA A 142 -18.13 -7.45 14.48
CA ALA A 142 -16.83 -8.09 14.58
C ALA A 142 -16.17 -8.23 13.19
N VAL A 143 -16.95 -8.57 12.16
CA VAL A 143 -16.46 -8.65 10.77
C VAL A 143 -16.08 -7.27 10.23
N VAL A 144 -16.82 -6.21 10.55
CA VAL A 144 -16.46 -4.82 10.21
C VAL A 144 -15.14 -4.42 10.88
N ALA A 145 -14.98 -4.72 12.17
CA ALA A 145 -13.74 -4.44 12.90
C ALA A 145 -12.55 -5.19 12.31
N LEU A 146 -12.74 -6.46 11.94
CA LEU A 146 -11.74 -7.27 11.25
C LEU A 146 -11.37 -6.68 9.88
N ALA A 147 -12.37 -6.21 9.11
CA ALA A 147 -12.15 -5.59 7.81
C ALA A 147 -11.39 -4.27 7.92
N ALA A 148 -11.57 -3.51 9.00
CA ALA A 148 -10.91 -2.22 9.26
C ALA A 148 -9.49 -2.37 9.84
N LEU A 149 -9.11 -3.56 10.29
CA LEU A 149 -7.84 -3.84 10.98
C LEU A 149 -6.59 -3.42 10.19
N PRO A 150 -6.49 -3.57 8.86
CA PRO A 150 -5.35 -3.04 8.10
C PRO A 150 -5.16 -1.52 8.23
N GLY A 151 -6.23 -0.76 8.46
CA GLY A 151 -6.18 0.69 8.61
C GLY A 151 -5.42 1.15 9.86
N THR A 152 -5.40 0.35 10.93
CA THR A 152 -4.67 0.67 12.18
C THR A 152 -3.16 0.48 12.05
N VAL A 153 -2.71 -0.24 11.02
CA VAL A 153 -1.29 -0.51 10.74
C VAL A 153 -0.61 0.68 10.04
N ARG A 154 -1.37 1.71 9.62
CA ARG A 154 -0.88 2.81 8.80
C ARG A 154 -0.26 3.93 9.65
N GLY A 155 1.07 3.97 9.66
CA GLY A 155 1.88 5.06 10.23
C GLY A 155 3.36 4.89 9.86
N ASP A 156 3.84 5.76 8.98
CA ASP A 156 5.20 5.91 8.43
C ASP A 156 5.82 4.75 7.63
N GLU A 157 6.59 5.14 6.61
CA GLU A 157 7.20 4.32 5.54
C GLU A 157 8.13 3.18 6.00
N HIS A 158 8.31 3.03 7.30
CA HIS A 158 8.92 1.85 7.91
C HIS A 158 7.83 0.99 8.53
N ILE A 159 7.20 0.17 7.68
CA ILE A 159 6.50 -1.03 8.15
C ILE A 159 7.59 -1.90 8.81
N LYS A 160 7.87 -1.67 10.09
CA LYS A 160 8.63 -2.61 10.90
C LYS A 160 7.91 -3.94 10.77
N MET A 161 8.60 -5.01 10.41
CA MET A 161 8.05 -6.37 10.35
C MET A 161 7.24 -6.70 11.62
N ALA A 162 7.62 -6.13 12.77
CA ALA A 162 6.87 -6.18 14.02
C ALA A 162 5.39 -5.73 13.91
N ARG A 163 5.07 -4.66 13.18
CA ARG A 163 3.67 -4.21 12.97
C ARG A 163 2.90 -5.16 12.05
N VAL A 164 3.58 -5.83 11.12
CA VAL A 164 2.99 -6.88 10.29
C VAL A 164 2.68 -8.11 11.12
N GLU A 165 3.59 -8.48 12.02
CA GLU A 165 3.38 -9.59 12.95
C GLU A 165 2.25 -9.29 13.93
N GLU A 166 2.19 -8.07 14.45
CA GLU A 166 1.09 -7.59 15.30
C GLU A 166 -0.25 -7.63 14.58
N TYR A 167 -0.31 -7.09 13.35
CA TYR A 167 -1.49 -7.21 12.47
C TYR A 167 -1.92 -8.67 12.31
N ARG A 168 -0.99 -9.55 11.95
CA ARG A 168 -1.28 -10.99 11.74
C ARG A 168 -1.77 -11.64 13.04
N ALA A 169 -1.23 -11.25 14.20
CA ALA A 169 -1.67 -11.77 15.49
C ALA A 169 -3.09 -11.33 15.83
N GLN A 170 -3.41 -10.04 15.64
CA GLN A 170 -4.76 -9.52 15.86
C GLN A 170 -5.77 -10.13 14.88
N ALA A 171 -5.41 -10.24 13.60
CA ALA A 171 -6.23 -10.87 12.57
C ALA A 171 -6.55 -12.34 12.90
N ARG A 172 -5.57 -13.12 13.36
CA ARG A 172 -5.80 -14.51 13.82
C ARG A 172 -6.77 -14.55 14.99
N ARG A 173 -6.53 -13.75 16.03
CA ARG A 173 -7.41 -13.70 17.21
C ARG A 173 -8.85 -13.36 16.85
N ALA A 174 -9.06 -12.34 16.04
CA ALA A 174 -10.37 -11.91 15.60
C ALA A 174 -11.06 -12.97 14.74
N ARG A 175 -10.33 -13.63 13.84
CA ARG A 175 -10.87 -14.74 13.05
C ARG A 175 -11.25 -15.95 13.90
N ASP A 176 -10.42 -16.31 14.87
CA ASP A 176 -10.68 -17.45 15.75
C ASP A 176 -11.85 -17.17 16.71
N ALA A 177 -12.10 -15.90 17.03
CA ALA A 177 -13.32 -15.48 17.75
C ALA A 177 -14.60 -15.65 16.91
N LEU A 178 -14.53 -15.49 15.58
CA LEU A 178 -15.65 -15.77 14.67
C LEU A 178 -15.89 -17.28 14.44
N ALA A 179 -14.96 -18.15 14.87
CA ALA A 179 -15.07 -19.59 14.73
C ALA A 179 -15.81 -20.28 15.90
N ARG A 180 -16.08 -19.52 16.97
CA ARG A 180 -16.78 -19.97 18.17
C ARG A 180 -18.20 -19.47 18.13
#